data_AF-A0A1U7Z6J1-F1
#
_entry.id   AF-A0A1U7Z6J1-F1
#
_cell.length_a   1.000
_cell.length_b   1.000
_cell.length_c   1.000
_cell.angle_alpha   90.00
_cell.angle_beta   90.00
_cell.angle_gamma   90.00
#
_symmetry.space_group_name_H-M   'P 1'
#
loop_
_entity.id
_entity.type
_entity.pdbx_description
1 polymer ?
#
loop_
_entity_poly.entity_id
_entity_poly.type
_entity_poly.pdbx_seq_one_letter_code
_entity_poly.pdbx_strand_id
1 'polypeptide(L)'
;MAWYSLSEDAALLFVKRMLQKVSSLVGTLEKYWPSLTCDAFSTCEGGKGLFWAHEWEKHGTCSFPVIQDEYSYFITTLNLYFKYNVTKVLSEAGYVPSSSQKYPLEGVVSAIENAVGASPLLVCSDGAVEELHICFSKNLKPRNCITDSRSTCPQHITFPGPVPLRSENCITEVTELSENET
;
A
#
# COMPACT_ATOMS: atom_id res chain seq x y z
N MET A 1 3.04 -28.00 -22.16
CA MET A 1 1.69 -27.49 -21.86
C MET A 1 1.17 -27.91 -20.48
N ALA A 2 1.41 -29.13 -20.00
CA ALA A 2 0.98 -29.53 -18.65
C ALA A 2 1.64 -28.77 -17.47
N TRP A 3 2.91 -28.34 -17.62
CA TRP A 3 3.63 -27.61 -16.57
C TRP A 3 3.07 -26.20 -16.29
N TYR A 4 2.58 -25.50 -17.32
CA TYR A 4 1.97 -24.17 -17.17
C TYR A 4 0.61 -24.24 -16.45
N SER A 5 -0.17 -25.31 -16.68
CA SER A 5 -1.47 -25.51 -16.02
C SER A 5 -1.32 -25.79 -14.52
N LEU A 6 -0.27 -26.51 -14.10
CA LEU A 6 -0.03 -26.82 -12.69
C LEU A 6 0.40 -25.59 -11.87
N SER A 7 1.12 -24.63 -12.47
CA SER A 7 1.51 -23.39 -11.80
C SER A 7 0.34 -22.42 -11.61
N GLU A 8 -0.59 -22.36 -12.56
CA GLU A 8 -1.81 -21.55 -12.43
C GLU A 8 -2.72 -22.05 -11.30
N ASP A 9 -2.88 -23.38 -11.16
CA ASP A 9 -3.66 -23.99 -10.07
C ASP A 9 -3.07 -23.72 -8.68
N ALA A 10 -1.73 -23.74 -8.57
CA ALA A 10 -1.03 -23.47 -7.31
C ALA A 10 -1.19 -22.00 -6.86
N ALA A 11 -1.02 -21.05 -7.78
CA ALA A 11 -1.21 -19.63 -7.50
C ALA A 11 -2.65 -19.32 -7.06
N LEU A 12 -3.64 -19.88 -7.75
CA LEU A 12 -5.05 -19.70 -7.41
C LEU A 12 -5.37 -20.26 -6.01
N LEU A 13 -4.88 -21.46 -5.70
CA LEU A 13 -5.09 -22.09 -4.40
C LEU A 13 -4.45 -21.28 -3.27
N PHE A 14 -3.27 -20.72 -3.50
CA PHE A 14 -2.60 -19.83 -2.55
C PHE A 14 -3.45 -18.58 -2.26
N VAL A 15 -3.91 -17.88 -3.30
CA VAL A 15 -4.74 -16.67 -3.15
C VAL A 15 -6.01 -16.97 -2.36
N LYS A 16 -6.71 -18.07 -2.68
CA LYS A 16 -7.92 -18.50 -1.95
C LYS A 16 -7.64 -18.74 -0.45
N ARG A 17 -6.55 -19.44 -0.13
CA ARG A 17 -6.16 -19.71 1.27
C ARG A 17 -5.79 -18.44 2.02
N MET A 18 -5.07 -17.52 1.37
CA MET A 18 -4.73 -16.22 1.96
C MET A 18 -6.00 -15.43 2.28
N LEU A 19 -6.92 -15.30 1.32
CA LEU A 19 -8.21 -14.62 1.53
C LEU A 19 -9.02 -15.22 2.67
N GLN A 20 -9.05 -16.56 2.81
CA GLN A 20 -9.74 -17.18 3.94
C GLN A 20 -9.16 -16.73 5.29
N LYS A 21 -7.82 -16.68 5.41
CA LYS A 21 -7.14 -16.23 6.64
C LYS A 21 -7.41 -14.76 6.98
N VAL A 22 -7.66 -13.92 5.98
CA VAL A 22 -7.91 -12.48 6.17
C VAL A 22 -9.33 -12.04 5.83
N SER A 23 -10.27 -12.97 5.77
CA SER A 23 -11.66 -12.74 5.38
C SER A 23 -12.33 -11.60 6.17
N SER A 24 -12.06 -11.49 7.47
CA SER A 24 -12.58 -10.40 8.32
C SER A 24 -12.00 -9.01 8.01
N LEU A 25 -10.89 -8.93 7.27
CA LEU A 25 -10.21 -7.69 6.91
C LEU A 25 -10.52 -7.24 5.47
N VAL A 26 -11.09 -8.11 4.62
CA VAL A 26 -11.27 -7.87 3.17
C VAL A 26 -11.95 -6.52 2.91
N GLY A 27 -13.11 -6.24 3.51
CA GLY A 27 -13.81 -4.96 3.28
C GLY A 27 -13.02 -3.73 3.75
N THR A 28 -12.11 -3.88 4.72
CA THR A 28 -11.21 -2.79 5.14
C THR A 28 -10.06 -2.64 4.15
N LEU A 29 -9.51 -3.74 3.66
CA LEU A 29 -8.45 -3.74 2.66
C LEU A 29 -8.94 -3.18 1.32
N GLU A 30 -10.16 -3.52 0.87
CA GLU A 30 -10.77 -2.94 -0.35
C GLU A 30 -10.86 -1.42 -0.27
N LYS A 31 -11.18 -0.89 0.92
CA LYS A 31 -11.36 0.54 1.12
C LYS A 31 -10.05 1.31 1.30
N TYR A 32 -9.10 0.76 2.05
CA TYR A 32 -7.91 1.51 2.50
C TYR A 32 -6.59 1.02 1.89
N TRP A 33 -6.60 -0.15 1.24
CA TRP A 33 -5.46 -0.69 0.51
C TRP A 33 -5.86 -1.21 -0.88
N PRO A 34 -6.57 -0.41 -1.70
CA PRO A 34 -6.99 -0.83 -3.03
C PRO A 34 -5.81 -0.96 -4.00
N SER A 35 -6.00 -1.76 -5.06
CA SER A 35 -5.16 -1.65 -6.26
C SER A 35 -5.56 -0.40 -7.07
N LEU A 36 -4.56 0.28 -7.64
CA LEU A 36 -4.78 1.39 -8.57
C LEU A 36 -4.68 0.96 -10.05
N THR A 37 -4.37 -0.32 -10.31
CA THR A 37 -4.25 -0.92 -11.64
C THR A 37 -5.30 -2.02 -11.82
N CYS A 38 -5.77 -2.23 -13.05
CA CYS A 38 -6.63 -3.38 -13.38
C CYS A 38 -5.83 -4.67 -13.68
N ASP A 39 -4.50 -4.58 -13.76
CA ASP A 39 -3.67 -5.75 -14.10
C ASP A 39 -3.48 -6.68 -12.89
N ALA A 40 -3.55 -7.97 -13.14
CA ALA A 40 -3.22 -8.98 -12.15
C ALA A 40 -1.73 -8.99 -11.79
N PHE A 41 -1.42 -9.17 -10.52
CA PHE A 41 -0.06 -9.10 -9.98
C PHE A 41 0.61 -10.48 -10.04
N SER A 42 1.92 -10.52 -10.28
CA SER A 42 2.65 -11.80 -10.28
C SER A 42 2.74 -12.40 -8.89
N THR A 43 2.49 -13.69 -8.79
CA THR A 43 2.76 -14.48 -7.58
C THR A 43 4.14 -15.15 -7.65
N CYS A 44 4.70 -15.49 -6.49
CA CYS A 44 5.97 -16.21 -6.40
C CYS A 44 5.87 -17.64 -6.95
N GLU A 45 4.66 -18.22 -7.01
CA GLU A 45 4.36 -19.54 -7.58
C GLU A 45 4.28 -19.54 -9.13
N GLY A 46 4.66 -18.44 -9.80
CA GLY A 46 4.70 -18.36 -11.26
C GLY A 46 3.34 -18.09 -11.92
N GLY A 47 2.36 -17.63 -11.14
CA GLY A 47 1.03 -17.28 -11.62
C GLY A 47 0.68 -15.80 -11.44
N LYS A 48 -0.61 -15.50 -11.51
CA LYS A 48 -1.18 -14.16 -11.33
C LYS A 48 -2.19 -14.19 -10.18
N GLY A 49 -2.33 -13.08 -9.45
CA GLY A 49 -3.24 -12.97 -8.33
C GLY A 49 -3.39 -11.55 -7.81
N LEU A 50 -4.07 -11.45 -6.67
CA LEU A 50 -4.42 -10.20 -6.01
C LEU A 50 -3.19 -9.37 -5.66
N PHE A 51 -3.36 -8.05 -5.65
CA PHE A 51 -2.36 -7.12 -5.13
C PHE A 51 -1.90 -7.52 -3.71
N TRP A 52 -2.82 -7.85 -2.80
CA TRP A 52 -2.47 -8.27 -1.45
C TRP A 52 -1.68 -9.59 -1.39
N ALA A 53 -1.95 -10.51 -2.32
CA ALA A 53 -1.18 -11.75 -2.44
C ALA A 53 0.27 -11.44 -2.81
N HIS A 54 0.49 -10.54 -3.77
CA HIS A 54 1.82 -10.06 -4.13
C HIS A 54 2.55 -9.44 -2.94
N GLU A 55 1.89 -8.53 -2.22
CA GLU A 55 2.47 -7.85 -1.06
C GLU A 55 2.83 -8.83 0.05
N TRP A 56 2.00 -9.83 0.31
CA TRP A 56 2.33 -10.86 1.29
C TRP A 56 3.52 -11.72 0.85
N GLU A 57 3.48 -12.29 -0.35
CA GLU A 57 4.53 -13.20 -0.81
C GLU A 57 5.89 -12.51 -0.90
N LYS A 58 5.92 -11.29 -1.46
CA LYS A 58 7.14 -10.54 -1.71
C LYS A 58 7.68 -9.82 -0.48
N HIS A 59 6.81 -9.31 0.39
CA HIS A 59 7.19 -8.45 1.51
C HIS A 59 6.76 -9.00 2.87
N GLY A 60 5.52 -9.48 2.99
CA GLY A 60 4.97 -10.02 4.24
C GLY A 60 5.73 -11.23 4.78
N THR A 61 6.11 -12.19 3.94
CA THR A 61 6.87 -13.39 4.34
C THR A 61 8.23 -13.05 4.99
N CYS A 62 8.86 -11.96 4.54
CA CYS A 62 10.14 -11.46 5.08
C CYS A 62 10.02 -10.74 6.44
N SER A 63 8.80 -10.50 6.93
CA SER A 63 8.57 -9.80 8.19
C SER A 63 8.70 -10.69 9.44
N PHE A 64 8.85 -12.01 9.24
CA PHE A 64 9.13 -12.97 10.31
C PHE A 64 10.51 -12.70 10.97
N PRO A 65 10.66 -12.86 12.30
CA PRO A 65 9.67 -13.31 13.27
C PRO A 65 8.83 -12.18 13.90
N VAL A 66 8.98 -10.93 13.46
CA VAL A 66 8.30 -9.78 14.07
C VAL A 66 6.79 -9.86 13.83
N ILE A 67 6.41 -10.19 12.60
CA ILE A 67 5.04 -10.46 12.19
C ILE A 67 5.03 -11.91 11.66
N GLN A 68 4.13 -12.73 12.18
CA GLN A 68 4.25 -14.19 12.05
C GLN A 68 3.42 -14.79 10.92
N ASP A 69 2.31 -14.16 10.55
CA ASP A 69 1.32 -14.72 9.63
C ASP A 69 0.62 -13.64 8.80
N GLU A 70 -0.15 -14.08 7.81
CA GLU A 70 -0.89 -13.23 6.89
C GLU A 70 -1.79 -12.25 7.63
N TYR A 71 -2.61 -12.76 8.56
CA TYR A 71 -3.58 -11.94 9.29
C TYR A 71 -2.88 -10.83 10.07
N SER A 72 -1.84 -11.20 10.82
CA SER A 72 -1.02 -10.28 11.62
C SER A 72 -0.35 -9.21 10.76
N TYR A 73 0.08 -9.54 9.54
CA TYR A 73 0.65 -8.57 8.60
C TYR A 73 -0.37 -7.51 8.18
N PHE A 74 -1.53 -7.94 7.69
CA PHE A 74 -2.55 -7.00 7.22
C PHE A 74 -3.14 -6.18 8.35
N ILE A 75 -3.49 -6.80 9.50
CA ILE A 75 -4.05 -6.04 10.63
C ILE A 75 -3.03 -5.07 11.23
N THR A 76 -1.75 -5.43 11.30
CA THR A 76 -0.70 -4.52 11.79
C THR A 76 -0.53 -3.34 10.86
N THR A 77 -0.48 -3.56 9.55
CA THR A 77 -0.38 -2.48 8.57
C THR A 77 -1.58 -1.54 8.64
N LEU A 78 -2.81 -2.09 8.70
CA LEU A 78 -4.02 -1.29 8.87
C LEU A 78 -4.00 -0.47 10.17
N ASN A 79 -3.60 -1.09 11.28
CA ASN A 79 -3.49 -0.39 12.57
C ASN A 79 -2.48 0.76 12.53
N LEU A 80 -1.33 0.57 11.88
CA LEU A 80 -0.34 1.64 11.69
C LEU A 80 -0.90 2.74 10.79
N TYR A 81 -1.54 2.39 9.68
CA TYR A 81 -2.18 3.33 8.75
C TYR A 81 -3.20 4.23 9.46
N PHE A 82 -4.11 3.64 10.25
CA PHE A 82 -5.12 4.42 10.97
C PHE A 82 -4.54 5.23 12.13
N LYS A 83 -3.54 4.69 12.84
CA LYS A 83 -2.89 5.37 13.97
C LYS A 83 -2.14 6.61 13.50
N TYR A 84 -1.40 6.52 12.39
CA TYR A 84 -0.62 7.61 11.82
C TYR A 84 -1.30 8.14 10.56
N ASN A 85 -2.53 8.66 10.71
CA ASN A 85 -3.33 9.17 9.60
C ASN A 85 -2.72 10.44 8.99
N VAL A 86 -1.83 10.26 8.02
CA VAL A 86 -1.09 11.34 7.35
C VAL A 86 -2.01 12.28 6.59
N THR A 87 -3.07 11.77 5.94
CA THR A 87 -4.03 12.61 5.21
C THR A 87 -4.66 13.64 6.14
N LYS A 88 -5.06 13.20 7.35
CA LYS A 88 -5.60 14.10 8.37
C LYS A 88 -4.56 15.14 8.81
N VAL A 89 -3.36 14.69 9.16
CA VAL A 89 -2.24 15.58 9.57
C VAL A 89 -1.98 16.67 8.54
N LEU A 90 -1.85 16.29 7.27
CA LEU A 90 -1.60 17.23 6.18
C LEU A 90 -2.77 18.20 5.99
N SER A 91 -4.01 17.71 6.01
CA SER A 91 -5.18 18.57 5.87
C SER A 91 -5.32 19.61 7.00
N GLU A 92 -5.03 19.21 8.25
CA GLU A 92 -5.08 20.10 9.42
C GLU A 92 -3.96 21.15 9.39
N ALA A 93 -2.81 20.81 8.77
CA ALA A 93 -1.72 21.74 8.50
C ALA A 93 -1.96 22.63 7.26
N GLY A 94 -3.08 22.47 6.55
CA GLY A 94 -3.43 23.25 5.35
C GLY A 94 -2.83 22.70 4.04
N TYR A 95 -2.21 21.52 4.07
CA TYR A 95 -1.70 20.82 2.90
C TYR A 95 -2.77 19.91 2.31
N VAL A 96 -3.58 20.46 1.41
CA VAL A 96 -4.70 19.75 0.77
C VAL A 96 -4.44 19.52 -0.72
N PRO A 97 -5.05 18.47 -1.33
CA PRO A 97 -4.97 18.26 -2.77
C PRO A 97 -5.42 19.49 -3.57
N SER A 98 -4.66 19.85 -4.60
CA SER A 98 -4.93 21.03 -5.43
C SER A 98 -4.38 20.87 -6.83
N SER A 99 -5.08 21.44 -7.83
CA SER A 99 -4.62 21.47 -9.23
C SER A 99 -3.59 22.57 -9.51
N SER A 100 -3.43 23.55 -8.60
CA SER A 100 -2.58 24.73 -8.83
C SER A 100 -1.65 25.06 -7.66
N GLN A 101 -2.01 24.69 -6.43
CA GLN A 101 -1.23 25.03 -5.26
C GLN A 101 0.02 24.15 -5.15
N LYS A 102 1.16 24.80 -4.89
CA LYS A 102 2.41 24.13 -4.51
C LYS A 102 2.70 24.38 -3.05
N TYR A 103 3.35 23.42 -2.39
CA TYR A 103 3.69 23.48 -0.98
C TYR A 103 5.21 23.33 -0.79
N PRO A 104 5.82 24.05 0.16
CA PRO A 104 7.22 23.86 0.49
C PRO A 104 7.44 22.46 1.08
N LEU A 105 8.37 21.71 0.50
CA LEU A 105 8.69 20.34 0.91
C LEU A 105 9.03 20.25 2.40
N GLU A 106 9.86 21.17 2.89
CA GLU A 106 10.28 21.22 4.29
C GLU A 106 9.11 21.39 5.26
N GLY A 107 8.11 22.20 4.89
CA GLY A 107 6.91 22.39 5.71
C GLY A 107 6.05 21.13 5.80
N VAL A 108 5.88 20.44 4.67
CA VAL A 108 5.18 19.14 4.61
C VAL A 108 5.89 18.09 5.45
N VAL A 109 7.21 17.93 5.28
CA VAL A 109 8.03 17.00 6.06
C VAL A 109 7.93 17.30 7.55
N SER A 110 8.04 18.58 7.94
CA SER A 110 7.95 19.01 9.34
C SER A 110 6.58 18.73 9.97
N ALA A 111 5.49 18.94 9.23
CA ALA A 111 4.15 18.65 9.73
C ALA A 111 3.96 17.16 10.04
N ILE A 112 4.44 16.29 9.16
CA ILE A 112 4.40 14.84 9.37
C ILE A 112 5.31 14.44 10.52
N GLU A 113 6.55 14.96 10.57
CA GLU A 113 7.51 14.65 11.62
C GLU A 113 6.99 15.03 13.01
N ASN A 114 6.36 16.21 13.13
CA ASN A 114 5.75 16.66 14.39
C ASN A 114 4.59 15.75 14.85
N ALA A 115 3.80 15.22 13.91
CA ALA A 115 2.66 14.37 14.25
C ALA A 115 3.06 12.90 14.51
N VAL A 116 4.04 12.38 13.77
CA VAL A 116 4.48 10.98 13.83
C VAL A 116 5.60 10.79 14.86
N GLY A 117 6.40 11.82 15.12
CA GLY A 117 7.60 11.78 15.97
C GLY A 117 8.84 11.24 15.26
N ALA A 118 8.83 11.20 13.93
CA ALA A 118 9.93 10.73 13.09
C ALA A 118 9.85 11.30 11.67
N SER A 119 11.00 11.58 11.06
CA SER A 119 11.07 12.14 9.70
C SER A 119 10.59 11.13 8.65
N PRO A 120 9.62 11.48 7.79
CA PRO A 120 9.16 10.64 6.68
C PRO A 120 10.14 10.67 5.50
N LEU A 121 9.91 9.80 4.52
CA LEU A 121 10.50 9.89 3.19
C LEU A 121 9.39 10.18 2.17
N LEU A 122 9.58 11.16 1.29
CA LEU A 122 8.68 11.45 0.18
C LEU A 122 9.32 11.04 -1.14
N VAL A 123 8.52 10.42 -2.01
CA VAL A 123 8.89 10.09 -3.39
C VAL A 123 8.00 10.92 -4.30
N CYS A 124 8.64 11.63 -5.24
CA CYS A 124 7.96 12.51 -6.17
C CYS A 124 8.30 12.14 -7.61
N SER A 125 7.31 12.32 -8.48
CA SER A 125 7.44 12.26 -9.93
C SER A 125 6.88 13.55 -10.52
N ASP A 126 7.64 14.18 -11.41
CA ASP A 126 7.31 15.48 -12.03
C ASP A 126 6.88 16.58 -11.03
N GLY A 127 7.42 16.52 -9.80
CA GLY A 127 7.13 17.45 -8.71
C GLY A 127 5.83 17.18 -7.95
N ALA A 128 5.05 16.17 -8.35
CA ALA A 128 3.92 15.66 -7.59
C ALA A 128 4.36 14.56 -6.62
N VAL A 129 3.78 14.54 -5.42
CA VAL A 129 4.00 13.45 -4.46
C VAL A 129 3.25 12.21 -4.93
N GLU A 130 3.97 11.10 -5.11
CA GLU A 130 3.40 9.80 -5.45
C GLU A 130 3.36 8.87 -4.24
N GLU A 131 4.44 8.84 -3.45
CA GLU A 131 4.52 8.01 -2.26
C GLU A 131 5.03 8.80 -1.05
N LEU A 132 4.57 8.37 0.12
CA LEU A 132 5.01 8.87 1.42
C LEU A 132 5.24 7.68 2.33
N HIS A 133 6.47 7.53 2.81
CA HIS A 133 6.87 6.41 3.64
C HIS A 133 7.04 6.87 5.09
N ILE A 134 6.44 6.11 6.00
CA ILE A 134 6.73 6.19 7.44
C ILE A 134 7.52 4.94 7.82
N CYS A 135 8.65 5.14 8.48
CA CYS A 135 9.53 4.04 8.87
C CYS A 135 9.32 3.64 10.33
N PHE A 136 9.33 2.33 10.56
CA PHE A 136 9.23 1.75 11.89
C PHE A 136 10.47 0.92 12.20
N SER A 137 10.79 0.83 13.49
CA SER A 137 11.72 -0.18 14.00
C SER A 137 10.98 -1.50 14.21
N LYS A 138 11.71 -2.59 14.48
CA LYS A 138 11.12 -3.94 14.67
C LYS A 138 10.15 -4.05 15.85
N ASN A 139 10.11 -3.07 16.75
CA ASN A 139 9.11 -2.98 17.83
C ASN A 139 7.92 -2.07 17.47
N LEU A 140 7.77 -1.74 16.18
CA LEU A 140 6.70 -0.90 15.62
C LEU A 140 6.65 0.53 16.18
N LYS A 141 7.78 1.03 16.71
CA LYS A 141 7.93 2.46 17.05
C LYS A 141 8.42 3.25 15.84
N PRO A 142 7.87 4.45 15.60
CA PRO A 142 8.37 5.34 14.55
C PRO A 142 9.88 5.57 14.67
N ARG A 143 10.55 5.64 13.53
CA ARG A 143 11.96 6.00 13.41
C ARG A 143 12.15 6.81 12.14
N ASN A 144 13.20 7.63 12.10
CA ASN A 144 13.53 8.38 10.90
C ASN A 144 13.77 7.42 9.73
N CYS A 145 13.17 7.73 8.58
CA CYS A 145 13.46 7.04 7.35
C CYS A 145 14.89 7.32 6.89
N ILE A 146 15.51 6.35 6.23
CA ILE A 146 16.83 6.53 5.63
C ILE A 146 16.61 7.23 4.30
N THR A 147 17.15 8.44 4.16
CA THR A 147 17.18 9.15 2.89
C THR A 147 18.20 8.51 1.97
N ASP A 148 17.75 7.91 0.87
CA ASP A 148 18.62 7.59 -0.25
C ASP A 148 18.80 8.86 -1.10
N SER A 149 19.96 9.04 -1.73
CA SER A 149 20.25 10.15 -2.64
C SER A 149 19.35 10.21 -3.88
N ARG A 150 18.39 9.28 -4.00
CA ARG A 150 17.42 9.15 -5.09
C ARG A 150 16.07 9.81 -4.82
N SER A 151 15.79 10.31 -3.60
CA SER A 151 14.53 11.01 -3.34
C SER A 151 14.54 12.41 -3.96
N THR A 152 14.02 12.51 -5.18
CA THR A 152 14.08 13.68 -6.08
C THR A 152 12.90 14.63 -5.93
N CYS A 153 12.37 14.80 -4.72
CA CYS A 153 11.34 15.82 -4.51
C CYS A 153 11.95 17.23 -4.66
N PRO A 154 11.37 18.12 -5.49
CA PRO A 154 11.80 19.52 -5.56
C PRO A 154 11.49 20.27 -4.26
N GLN A 155 12.04 21.47 -4.12
CA GLN A 155 11.76 22.34 -2.95
C GLN A 155 10.26 22.66 -2.78
N HIS A 156 9.50 22.65 -3.88
CA HIS A 156 8.06 22.88 -3.88
C HIS A 156 7.35 21.75 -4.61
N ILE A 157 6.45 21.06 -3.90
CA ILE A 157 5.74 19.87 -4.35
C ILE A 157 4.25 20.14 -4.54
N THR A 158 3.57 19.28 -5.30
CA THR A 158 2.11 19.28 -5.44
C THR A 158 1.50 18.02 -4.84
N PHE A 159 0.29 18.16 -4.27
CA PHE A 159 -0.58 17.03 -3.98
C PHE A 159 -1.67 16.99 -5.05
N PRO A 160 -1.59 16.07 -6.02
CA PRO A 160 -2.58 15.99 -7.07
C PRO A 160 -3.96 15.71 -6.48
N GLY A 161 -5.00 16.28 -7.10
CA GLY A 161 -6.39 15.95 -6.77
C GLY A 161 -6.69 14.46 -6.99
N PRO A 162 -7.79 13.94 -6.42
CA PRO A 162 -8.22 12.58 -6.68
C PRO A 162 -8.37 12.37 -8.19
N VAL A 163 -7.56 11.48 -8.75
CA VAL A 163 -7.80 11.00 -10.12
C VAL A 163 -8.97 10.02 -10.01
N PRO A 164 -10.00 10.10 -10.87
CA PRO A 164 -11.02 9.08 -10.92
C PRO A 164 -10.34 7.73 -11.07
N LEU A 165 -10.59 6.81 -10.14
CA LEU A 165 -10.22 5.41 -10.34
C LEU A 165 -10.76 5.04 -11.71
N ARG A 166 -9.95 4.40 -12.55
CA ARG A 166 -10.37 3.90 -13.87
C ARG A 166 -11.28 2.69 -13.65
N SER A 167 -12.42 2.95 -13.00
CA SER A 167 -13.25 1.98 -12.26
C SER A 167 -14.46 1.51 -13.07
N GLU A 168 -14.67 2.02 -14.28
CA GLU A 168 -15.81 1.56 -15.07
C GLU A 168 -15.60 0.15 -15.65
N ASN A 169 -14.39 -0.44 -15.57
CA ASN A 169 -14.10 -1.78 -16.12
C ASN A 169 -13.08 -2.64 -15.35
N CYS A 170 -12.53 -2.23 -14.20
CA CYS A 170 -11.78 -3.19 -13.37
C CYS A 170 -12.80 -4.02 -12.60
N ILE A 171 -12.99 -5.29 -12.96
CA ILE A 171 -13.67 -6.24 -12.07
C ILE A 171 -12.76 -6.37 -10.85
N THR A 172 -13.31 -6.16 -9.65
CA THR A 172 -12.56 -6.45 -8.42
C THR A 172 -12.23 -7.94 -8.42
N GLU A 173 -10.98 -8.34 -8.52
CA GLU A 173 -10.58 -9.76 -8.58
C GLU A 173 -11.12 -10.60 -7.40
N VAL A 174 -11.46 -9.96 -6.27
CA VAL A 174 -12.15 -10.58 -5.13
C VAL A 174 -13.53 -11.12 -5.51
N THR A 175 -14.30 -10.41 -6.35
CA THR A 175 -15.62 -10.87 -6.81
C THR A 175 -15.51 -12.07 -7.76
N GLU A 176 -14.52 -12.10 -8.68
CA GLU A 176 -14.29 -13.27 -9.55
C GLU A 176 -13.91 -14.53 -8.77
N LEU A 177 -13.16 -14.39 -7.69
CA LEU A 177 -12.78 -15.52 -6.83
C LEU A 177 -13.95 -16.06 -5.99
N SER A 178 -14.99 -15.24 -5.77
CA SER A 178 -16.23 -15.63 -5.07
C SER A 178 -17.31 -16.21 -6.00
N GLU A 179 -17.32 -15.84 -7.28
CA GLU A 179 -18.34 -16.29 -8.24
C GLU A 179 -18.10 -17.71 -8.80
N ASN A 180 -16.88 -18.24 -8.68
CA ASN A 180 -16.53 -19.61 -9.05
C ASN A 180 -16.88 -20.67 -7.98
N GLU A 181 -17.82 -20.38 -7.06
CA GLU A 181 -18.36 -21.29 -6.04
C GLU A 181 -19.82 -21.73 -6.31
N THR A 182 -20.26 -21.78 -7.58
CA THR A 182 -21.56 -22.38 -7.96
C THR A 182 -21.41 -23.60 -8.84
#